data_AF-A0A968JNE0-F1
#
_entry.id   AF-A0A968JNE0-F1
#
_cell.length_a   1.000
_cell.length_b   1.000
_cell.length_c   1.000
_cell.angle_alpha   90.00
_cell.angle_beta   90.00
_cell.angle_gamma   90.00
#
_symmetry.space_group_name_H-M   'P 1'
#
loop_
_entity.id
_entity.type
_entity.pdbx_description
1 polymer ?
#
loop_
_entity_poly.entity_id
_entity_poly.type
_entity_poly.pdbx_seq_one_letter_code
_entity_poly.pdbx_strand_id
1 'polypeptide(L)'
;GLSTQDTAYQQEVVERLHLPFPMLSDAAFSLTHALRLPTFAVDGMTLLKRLTLIVEDGVIEHVFYPVFPPDTHAEEVLAWLTAHPR
;
A
#
# COMPACT_ATOMS: atom_id res chain seq x y z
N GLY A 1 0.64 -2.83 5.51
CA GLY A 1 0.91 -1.92 4.37
C GLY A 1 2.01 -2.51 3.49
N LEU A 2 2.44 -1.79 2.45
CA LEU A 2 3.48 -2.24 1.50
C LEU A 2 4.30 -1.05 0.99
N SER A 3 5.62 -1.20 0.90
CA SER A 3 6.49 -0.23 0.21
C SER A 3 7.83 -0.86 -0.24
N THR A 4 8.68 -0.07 -0.90
CA THR A 4 9.94 -0.53 -1.51
C THR A 4 11.12 -0.60 -0.52
N GLN A 5 10.90 -0.27 0.74
CA GLN A 5 11.91 -0.40 1.79
C GLN A 5 12.06 -1.86 2.22
N ASP A 6 13.28 -2.24 2.62
CA ASP A 6 13.63 -3.60 3.03
C ASP A 6 12.91 -4.07 4.30
N THR A 7 12.99 -5.37 4.57
CA THR A 7 12.29 -5.99 5.70
C THR A 7 12.72 -5.43 7.05
N ALA A 8 13.99 -5.09 7.23
CA ALA A 8 14.49 -4.56 8.50
C ALA A 8 13.89 -3.18 8.78
N TYR A 9 13.83 -2.32 7.76
CA TYR A 9 13.15 -1.02 7.87
C TYR A 9 11.66 -1.18 8.16
N GLN A 10 10.97 -2.10 7.49
CA GLN A 10 9.54 -2.33 7.74
C GLN A 10 9.27 -2.82 9.16
N GLN A 11 10.11 -3.71 9.70
CA GLN A 11 10.02 -4.19 11.08
C GLN A 11 10.21 -3.03 12.07
N GLU A 12 11.22 -2.19 11.86
CA GLU A 12 11.46 -0.99 12.67
C GLU A 12 10.24 -0.05 12.67
N VAL A 13 9.62 0.18 11.52
CA VAL A 13 8.43 1.05 11.41
C VAL A 13 7.25 0.47 12.20
N VAL A 14 7.02 -0.83 12.09
CA VAL A 14 5.95 -1.53 12.84
C VAL A 14 6.19 -1.40 14.33
N GLU A 15 7.41 -1.61 14.80
CA GLU A 15 7.78 -1.50 16.22
C GLU A 15 7.65 -0.05 16.72
N ARG A 16 8.28 0.92 16.04
CA ARG A 16 8.28 2.33 16.42
C ARG A 16 6.87 2.93 16.47
N LEU A 17 6.02 2.57 15.51
CA LEU A 17 4.66 3.10 15.41
C LEU A 17 3.60 2.21 16.07
N HIS A 18 4.00 1.07 16.66
CA HIS A 18 3.10 0.09 17.28
C HIS A 18 1.95 -0.33 16.35
N LEU A 19 2.24 -0.57 15.08
CA LEU A 19 1.21 -0.86 14.09
C LEU A 19 0.54 -2.22 14.40
N PRO A 20 -0.79 -2.30 14.38
CA PRO A 20 -1.51 -3.54 14.66
C PRO A 20 -1.53 -4.50 13.47
N PHE A 21 -0.70 -4.26 12.44
CA PHE A 21 -0.67 -5.03 11.20
C PHE A 21 0.76 -5.06 10.62
N PRO A 22 1.08 -6.07 9.79
CA PRO A 22 2.39 -6.17 9.16
C PRO A 22 2.58 -5.14 8.04
N MET A 23 3.84 -4.81 7.79
CA MET A 23 4.30 -4.08 6.62
C MET A 23 5.10 -5.01 5.71
N LEU A 24 4.73 -5.07 4.44
CA LEU A 24 5.37 -5.88 3.41
C LEU A 24 6.47 -5.08 2.72
N SER A 25 7.61 -5.74 2.49
CA SER A 25 8.70 -5.22 1.68
C SER A 25 8.56 -5.68 0.24
N ASP A 26 8.62 -4.73 -0.69
CA ASP A 26 8.80 -4.95 -2.12
C ASP A 26 10.14 -4.35 -2.60
N ALA A 27 11.21 -4.55 -1.83
CA ALA A 27 12.54 -3.99 -2.14
C ALA A 27 13.13 -4.48 -3.47
N ALA A 28 12.70 -5.65 -3.96
CA ALA A 28 13.05 -6.18 -5.27
C ALA A 28 12.15 -5.68 -6.41
N PHE A 29 11.14 -4.86 -6.10
CA PHE A 29 10.12 -4.35 -7.03
C PHE A 29 9.33 -5.46 -7.75
N SER A 30 9.30 -6.68 -7.21
CA SER A 30 8.65 -7.83 -7.85
C SER A 30 7.15 -7.59 -8.02
N LEU A 31 6.47 -7.12 -6.97
CA LEU A 31 5.04 -6.81 -7.04
C LEU A 31 4.80 -5.55 -7.87
N THR A 32 5.61 -4.51 -7.62
CA THR A 32 5.56 -3.23 -8.35
C THR A 32 5.63 -3.46 -9.85
N HIS A 33 6.56 -4.28 -10.34
CA HIS A 33 6.69 -4.60 -11.75
C HIS A 33 5.56 -5.49 -12.26
N ALA A 34 5.19 -6.54 -11.51
CA ALA A 34 4.14 -7.48 -11.93
C ALA A 34 2.79 -6.78 -12.16
N LEU A 35 2.42 -5.84 -11.28
CA LEU A 35 1.19 -5.09 -11.35
C LEU A 35 1.33 -3.73 -12.05
N ARG A 36 2.54 -3.38 -12.51
CA ARG A 36 2.86 -2.07 -13.11
C ARG A 36 2.43 -0.90 -12.22
N LEU A 37 2.68 -1.03 -10.91
CA LEU A 37 2.26 -0.03 -9.93
C LEU A 37 2.96 1.31 -10.18
N PRO A 38 2.26 2.43 -9.95
CA PRO A 38 2.81 3.76 -10.19
C PRO A 38 3.95 4.07 -9.22
N THR A 39 5.08 4.52 -9.76
CA THR A 39 6.26 4.93 -8.99
C THR A 39 6.63 6.39 -9.22
N PHE A 40 7.50 6.91 -8.37
CA PHE A 40 8.18 8.20 -8.55
C PHE A 40 9.62 8.10 -8.02
N ALA A 41 10.48 8.99 -8.51
CA ALA A 41 11.88 9.06 -8.10
C ALA A 41 12.13 10.31 -7.24
N VAL A 42 12.84 10.14 -6.13
CA VAL A 42 13.31 11.23 -5.27
C VAL A 42 14.62 10.81 -4.61
N ASP A 43 15.62 11.69 -4.56
CA ASP A 43 16.93 11.44 -3.95
C ASP A 43 17.59 10.11 -4.39
N GLY A 44 17.46 9.77 -5.67
CA GLY A 44 18.01 8.54 -6.25
C GLY A 44 17.25 7.24 -5.87
N MET A 45 16.19 7.34 -5.07
CA MET A 45 15.32 6.23 -4.71
C MET A 45 14.10 6.17 -5.64
N THR A 46 13.66 4.94 -5.97
CA THR A 46 12.36 4.71 -6.61
C THR A 46 11.36 4.26 -5.54
N LEU A 47 10.26 4.99 -5.43
CA LEU A 47 9.22 4.79 -4.42
C LEU A 47 7.86 4.57 -5.09
N LEU A 48 6.97 3.87 -4.39
CA LEU A 48 5.57 3.73 -4.83
C LEU A 48 4.79 5.02 -4.58
N LYS A 49 4.00 5.44 -5.56
CA LYS A 49 2.95 6.44 -5.32
C LYS A 49 1.86 5.81 -4.46
N ARG A 50 1.25 6.62 -3.58
CA ARG A 50 0.22 6.14 -2.65
C ARG A 50 -1.01 5.64 -3.42
N LEU A 51 -1.40 4.40 -3.12
CA LEU A 51 -2.58 3.72 -3.63
C LEU A 51 -3.09 2.72 -2.59
N THR A 52 -4.36 2.31 -2.71
CA THR A 52 -4.94 1.22 -1.92
C THR A 52 -5.56 0.20 -2.87
N LEU A 53 -5.31 -1.08 -2.64
CA LEU A 53 -5.92 -2.20 -3.37
C LEU A 53 -6.88 -2.93 -2.42
N ILE A 54 -8.09 -3.21 -2.88
CA ILE A 54 -8.97 -4.19 -2.25
C ILE A 54 -8.80 -5.49 -3.00
N VAL A 55 -8.34 -6.53 -2.28
CA VAL A 55 -8.00 -7.83 -2.86
C VAL A 55 -8.81 -8.92 -2.16
N GLU A 56 -9.47 -9.76 -2.95
CA GLU A 56 -10.28 -10.89 -2.49
C GLU A 56 -9.97 -12.12 -3.35
N ASP A 57 -9.65 -13.25 -2.73
CA ASP A 57 -9.31 -14.52 -3.41
C ASP A 57 -8.29 -14.38 -4.56
N GLY A 58 -7.32 -13.48 -4.40
CA GLY A 58 -6.28 -13.21 -5.39
C GLY A 58 -6.69 -12.26 -6.53
N VAL A 59 -7.91 -11.74 -6.51
CA VAL A 59 -8.45 -10.77 -7.45
C VAL A 59 -8.42 -9.37 -6.84
N ILE A 60 -7.98 -8.38 -7.60
CA ILE A 60 -8.08 -6.97 -7.22
C ILE A 60 -9.49 -6.48 -7.58
N GLU A 61 -10.36 -6.37 -6.58
CA GLU A 61 -11.75 -5.92 -6.72
C GLU A 61 -11.85 -4.40 -6.91
N HIS A 62 -10.92 -3.66 -6.29
CA HIS A 62 -10.91 -2.19 -6.40
C HIS A 62 -9.52 -1.60 -6.23
N VAL A 63 -9.31 -0.46 -6.89
CA VAL A 63 -8.07 0.33 -6.82
C VAL A 63 -8.41 1.77 -6.53
N PHE A 64 -7.92 2.28 -5.40
CA PHE A 64 -7.91 3.71 -5.11
C PHE A 64 -6.58 4.29 -5.56
N TYR A 65 -6.62 5.09 -6.64
CA TYR A 65 -5.47 5.86 -7.10
C TYR A 65 -5.93 7.04 -7.97
N PRO A 66 -5.40 8.26 -7.75
CA PRO A 66 -4.50 8.65 -6.67
C PRO A 66 -5.23 8.75 -5.32
N VAL A 67 -4.49 8.55 -4.22
CA VAL A 67 -5.02 8.77 -2.86
C VAL A 67 -4.67 10.18 -2.40
N PHE A 68 -5.68 11.04 -2.27
CA PHE A 68 -5.55 12.40 -1.70
C PHE A 68 -6.90 12.92 -1.19
N PRO A 69 -6.98 13.52 0.02
CA PRO A 69 -5.92 13.66 1.00
C PRO A 69 -5.69 12.34 1.78
N PRO A 70 -4.45 12.03 2.19
CA PRO A 70 -4.09 10.71 2.72
C PRO A 70 -4.68 10.40 4.11
N ASP A 71 -4.99 11.42 4.90
CA ASP A 71 -5.47 11.34 6.27
C ASP A 71 -6.95 10.93 6.37
N THR A 72 -7.75 11.19 5.33
CA THR A 72 -9.17 10.81 5.29
C THR A 72 -9.41 9.50 4.54
N HIS A 73 -8.39 8.95 3.89
CA HIS A 73 -8.57 7.84 2.94
C HIS A 73 -9.10 6.54 3.58
N ALA A 74 -8.82 6.31 4.86
CA ALA A 74 -9.35 5.14 5.56
C ALA A 74 -10.89 5.12 5.60
N GLU A 75 -11.53 6.29 5.69
CA GLU A 75 -13.00 6.41 5.68
C GLU A 75 -13.58 6.06 4.31
N GLU A 76 -12.89 6.45 3.23
CA GLU A 76 -13.28 6.12 1.86
C GLU A 76 -13.25 4.60 1.62
N VAL A 77 -12.21 3.92 2.11
CA VAL A 77 -12.10 2.46 2.03
C VAL A 77 -13.22 1.79 2.84
N LEU A 78 -13.51 2.27 4.05
CA LEU A 78 -14.61 1.75 4.87
C LEU A 78 -15.98 1.94 4.20
N ALA A 79 -16.22 3.10 3.60
CA ALA A 79 -17.44 3.39 2.86
C ALA A 79 -17.61 2.43 1.67
N TRP A 80 -16.53 2.17 0.93
CA TRP A 80 -16.54 1.21 -0.17
C TRP A 80 -16.87 -0.20 0.32
N LEU A 81 -16.21 -0.67 1.38
CA LEU A 81 -16.45 -2.01 1.95
C LEU A 81 -17.88 -2.16 2.48
N THR A 82 -18.44 -1.09 3.07
CA THR A 82 -19.82 -1.11 3.56
C THR A 82 -20.84 -1.17 2.41
N ALA A 83 -20.52 -0.52 1.29
CA ALA A 83 -21.36 -0.54 0.09
C ALA A 83 -21.24 -1.84 -0.73
N HIS A 84 -20.16 -2.60 -0.54
CA HIS A 84 -19.88 -3.87 -1.22
C HIS A 84 -19.71 -5.00 -0.19
N PRO A 85 -20.78 -5.38 0.52
CA PRO A 85 -20.71 -6.48 1.46
C PRO A 85 -20.45 -7.80 0.73
N ARG A 86 -19.77 -8.70 1.43
CA ARG A 86 -19.50 -10.08 1.00
C ARG A 86 -20.73 -10.96 1.08
#